data_AF-A0A433VRQ9-F1
#
_entry.id   AF-A0A433VRQ9-F1
#
_cell.length_a   1.000
_cell.length_b   1.000
_cell.length_c   1.000
_cell.angle_alpha   90.00
_cell.angle_beta   90.00
_cell.angle_gamma   90.00
#
_symmetry.space_group_name_H-M   'P 1'
#
loop_
_entity.id
_entity.type
_entity.pdbx_description
1 polymer ?
#
loop_
_entity_poly.entity_id
_entity_poly.type
_entity_poly.pdbx_seq_one_letter_code
_entity_poly.pdbx_strand_id
1 'polypeptide(L)'
;MSKFILQLGLFVIGVSSSFAAIETIQTPSVQAQKVCQSYRVTRPNGLYVYIQGGKRIVTTLPYNYIVTVTGLSKDAYWAKIEYPRRDGQIGSGWVAARHLKCFQQ
;
A
#
# COMPACT_ATOMS: atom_id res chain seq x y z
N MET A 1 -62.53 -18.06 2.02
CA MET A 1 -62.63 -19.30 2.83
C MET A 1 -61.21 -19.65 3.25
N SER A 2 -60.82 -19.90 4.48
CA SER A 2 -61.47 -19.90 5.78
C SER A 2 -60.41 -19.57 6.82
N LYS A 3 -60.85 -18.97 7.92
CA LYS A 3 -60.10 -18.72 9.15
C LYS A 3 -59.60 -20.03 9.76
N PHE A 4 -58.44 -20.01 10.40
CA PHE A 4 -58.21 -20.78 11.62
C PHE A 4 -57.42 -19.94 12.62
N ILE A 5 -57.96 -19.86 13.83
CA ILE A 5 -57.58 -19.06 14.99
C ILE A 5 -57.13 -20.03 16.09
N LEU A 6 -56.16 -19.58 16.91
CA LEU A 6 -55.76 -20.02 18.26
C LEU A 6 -55.32 -21.50 18.48
N GLN A 7 -54.18 -21.66 19.17
CA GLN A 7 -54.21 -21.90 20.62
C GLN A 7 -52.83 -21.71 21.28
N LEU A 8 -52.89 -21.28 22.55
CA LEU A 8 -51.81 -20.95 23.48
C LEU A 8 -50.86 -22.11 23.78
N GLY A 9 -49.62 -21.75 24.11
CA GLY A 9 -48.73 -22.55 24.94
C GLY A 9 -47.45 -21.80 25.30
N LEU A 10 -47.48 -21.03 26.39
CA LEU A 10 -46.27 -20.55 27.05
C LEU A 10 -45.46 -21.75 27.53
N PHE A 11 -44.22 -21.88 27.06
CA PHE A 11 -43.19 -22.68 27.73
C PHE A 11 -41.93 -21.83 27.83
N VAL A 12 -41.71 -21.28 29.03
CA VAL A 12 -40.47 -20.61 29.40
C VAL A 12 -39.50 -21.68 29.88
N ILE A 13 -38.51 -22.00 29.05
CA ILE A 13 -37.25 -22.63 29.45
C ILE A 13 -36.20 -21.77 28.72
N GLY A 14 -35.35 -20.98 29.37
CA GLY A 14 -34.49 -21.37 30.47
C GLY A 14 -33.16 -21.87 29.90
N VAL A 15 -32.10 -21.09 30.09
CA VAL A 15 -30.70 -21.56 30.13
C VAL A 15 -30.01 -21.85 28.79
N SER A 16 -29.24 -20.90 28.29
CA SER A 16 -27.78 -20.82 28.49
C SER A 16 -27.16 -20.01 27.36
N SER A 17 -26.42 -18.98 27.76
CA SER A 17 -25.52 -18.21 26.90
C SER A 17 -24.49 -19.14 26.28
N SER A 18 -24.70 -19.46 25.01
CA SER A 18 -23.60 -19.80 24.10
C SER A 18 -23.58 -18.71 23.04
N PHE A 19 -22.98 -17.57 23.38
CA PHE A 19 -22.30 -16.84 22.31
C PHE A 19 -21.21 -17.80 21.86
N ALA A 20 -21.44 -18.50 20.75
CA ALA A 20 -20.32 -18.94 19.96
C ALA A 20 -19.53 -17.66 19.71
N ALA A 21 -18.38 -17.53 20.38
CA ALA A 21 -17.37 -16.62 19.91
C ALA A 21 -17.11 -17.07 18.49
N ILE A 22 -17.74 -16.38 17.53
CA ILE A 22 -17.28 -16.39 16.16
C ILE A 22 -15.91 -15.76 16.33
N GLU A 23 -14.91 -16.62 16.50
CA GLU A 23 -13.53 -16.26 16.28
C GLU A 23 -13.55 -15.61 14.91
N THR A 24 -13.54 -14.28 14.92
CA THR A 24 -13.32 -13.52 13.72
C THR A 24 -12.01 -14.07 13.23
N ILE A 25 -12.05 -14.80 12.12
CA ILE A 25 -10.85 -15.14 11.37
C ILE A 25 -10.27 -13.77 11.08
N GLN A 26 -9.33 -13.37 11.93
CA GLN A 26 -8.62 -12.13 11.81
C GLN A 26 -7.74 -12.41 10.61
N THR A 27 -8.29 -12.12 9.43
CA THR A 27 -7.58 -12.20 8.17
C THR A 27 -6.26 -11.49 8.45
N PRO A 28 -5.11 -12.17 8.38
CA PRO A 28 -3.85 -11.51 8.60
C PRO A 28 -3.88 -10.32 7.66
N SER A 29 -3.91 -9.11 8.22
CA SER A 29 -3.85 -7.90 7.45
C SER A 29 -2.62 -8.09 6.59
N VAL A 30 -2.81 -8.32 5.29
CA VAL A 30 -1.73 -8.18 4.30
C VAL A 30 -1.15 -6.84 4.66
N GLN A 31 0.02 -6.85 5.31
CA GLN A 31 0.62 -5.64 5.84
C GLN A 31 0.72 -4.74 4.62
N ALA A 32 -0.18 -3.75 4.54
CA ALA A 32 -0.17 -2.80 3.46
C ALA A 32 1.20 -2.17 3.57
N GLN A 33 2.09 -2.61 2.69
CA GLN A 33 3.52 -2.33 2.76
C GLN A 33 3.58 -0.81 2.91
N LYS A 34 4.02 -0.31 4.07
CA LYS A 34 3.85 1.10 4.45
C LYS A 34 4.63 1.94 3.44
N VAL A 35 3.97 2.34 2.36
CA VAL A 35 4.57 3.16 1.31
C VAL A 35 4.72 4.53 1.93
N CYS A 36 5.96 4.95 2.14
CA CYS A 36 6.23 6.29 2.62
C CYS A 36 5.80 7.28 1.53
N GLN A 37 5.09 8.34 1.88
CA GLN A 37 4.63 9.33 0.89
C GLN A 37 5.81 9.95 0.13
N SER A 38 6.96 10.10 0.80
CA SER A 38 8.17 10.61 0.21
C SER A 38 9.38 9.77 0.57
N TYR A 39 10.35 9.75 -0.32
CA TYR A 39 11.62 9.05 -0.18
C TYR A 39 12.78 9.97 -0.50
N ARG A 40 13.86 9.81 0.23
CA ARG A 40 15.13 10.51 0.02
C ARG A 40 16.10 9.61 -0.76
N VAL A 41 16.73 10.19 -1.78
CA VAL A 41 17.83 9.56 -2.52
C VAL A 41 19.08 9.48 -1.65
N THR A 42 19.62 8.27 -1.47
CA THR A 42 20.79 8.01 -0.60
C THR A 42 22.06 7.64 -1.37
N ARG A 43 22.02 7.60 -2.71
CA ARG A 43 23.22 7.31 -3.52
C ARG A 43 24.13 8.55 -3.59
N PRO A 44 25.39 8.51 -3.10
CA PRO A 44 26.25 9.69 -3.04
C PRO A 44 26.53 10.35 -4.39
N ASN A 45 26.72 9.53 -5.44
CA ASN A 45 27.10 10.00 -6.78
C ASN A 45 25.88 10.13 -7.71
N GLY A 46 24.72 10.44 -7.15
CA GLY A 46 23.45 10.58 -7.86
C GLY A 46 22.79 9.25 -8.24
N LEU A 47 21.50 9.27 -8.54
CA LEU A 47 20.67 8.09 -8.84
C LEU A 47 20.08 8.21 -10.23
N TYR A 48 20.41 7.25 -11.10
CA TYR A 48 19.91 7.22 -12.48
C TYR A 48 18.43 6.86 -12.52
N VAL A 49 17.67 7.65 -13.28
CA VAL A 49 16.27 7.39 -13.59
C VAL A 49 16.19 6.75 -14.97
N TYR A 50 15.62 5.56 -15.00
CA TYR A 50 15.47 4.76 -16.21
C TYR A 50 14.04 4.80 -16.75
N ILE A 51 13.92 4.75 -18.07
CA ILE A 51 12.65 4.55 -18.79
C ILE A 51 12.79 3.38 -19.77
N GLN A 52 11.71 3.05 -20.49
CA GLN A 52 11.71 2.02 -21.54
C GLN A 52 12.26 0.67 -21.04
N GLY A 53 11.86 0.26 -19.83
CA GLY A 53 12.28 -1.01 -19.22
C GLY A 53 13.78 -1.08 -18.90
N GLY A 54 14.41 0.06 -18.55
CA GLY A 54 15.83 0.08 -18.18
C GLY A 54 16.78 0.44 -19.31
N LYS A 55 16.29 0.59 -20.55
CA LYS A 55 17.14 0.78 -21.74
C LYS A 55 17.67 2.20 -21.91
N ARG A 56 17.06 3.20 -21.24
CA ARG A 56 17.43 4.61 -21.39
C ARG A 56 17.43 5.32 -20.05
N ILE A 57 18.51 6.04 -19.77
CA ILE A 57 18.61 6.99 -18.64
C ILE A 57 18.10 8.34 -19.12
N VAL A 58 17.19 8.96 -18.35
CA VAL A 58 16.63 10.29 -18.67
C VAL A 58 17.20 11.39 -17.79
N THR A 59 17.62 11.08 -16.57
CA THR A 59 18.23 12.04 -15.66
C THR A 59 18.98 11.31 -14.54
N THR A 60 19.74 12.09 -13.77
CA THR A 60 20.37 11.66 -12.53
C THR A 60 19.87 12.54 -11.39
N LEU A 61 19.26 11.94 -10.37
CA LEU A 61 18.80 12.64 -9.18
C LEU A 61 19.96 12.81 -8.19
N PRO A 62 20.20 13.99 -7.61
CA PRO A 62 21.30 14.19 -6.67
C PRO A 62 21.05 13.48 -5.33
N TYR A 63 22.10 13.32 -4.53
CA TYR A 63 21.99 12.88 -3.14
C TYR A 63 21.05 13.82 -2.35
N ASN A 64 20.31 13.27 -1.40
CA ASN A 64 19.27 13.94 -0.60
C ASN A 64 18.05 14.45 -1.39
N TYR A 65 17.95 14.21 -2.70
CA TYR A 65 16.76 14.58 -3.46
C TYR A 65 15.52 13.83 -2.97
N ILE A 66 14.37 14.51 -2.93
CA ILE A 66 13.11 13.94 -2.48
C ILE A 66 12.25 13.54 -3.67
N VAL A 67 11.71 12.33 -3.62
CA VAL A 67 10.85 11.75 -4.66
C VAL A 67 9.62 11.11 -4.04
N THR A 68 8.57 10.97 -4.83
CA THR A 68 7.39 10.16 -4.48
C THR A 68 7.55 8.79 -5.10
N VAL A 69 7.32 7.71 -4.36
CA VAL A 69 7.28 6.34 -4.91
C VAL A 69 5.82 5.99 -5.22
N THR A 70 5.53 5.70 -6.49
CA THR A 70 4.18 5.36 -6.96
C THR A 70 3.98 3.88 -7.21
N GLY A 71 5.05 3.08 -7.13
CA GLY A 71 4.97 1.63 -7.23
C GLY A 71 6.33 0.95 -7.13
N LEU A 72 6.31 -0.37 -7.01
CA LEU A 72 7.49 -1.22 -6.97
C LEU A 72 7.42 -2.28 -8.07
N SER A 73 8.58 -2.77 -8.53
CA SER A 73 8.64 -3.97 -9.35
C SER A 73 8.22 -5.19 -8.54
N LYS A 74 7.91 -6.31 -9.21
CA LYS A 74 7.48 -7.56 -8.58
C LYS A 74 8.48 -8.07 -7.51
N ASP A 75 9.76 -7.84 -7.73
CA ASP A 75 10.88 -8.22 -6.85
C ASP A 75 11.33 -7.08 -5.91
N ALA A 76 10.66 -5.92 -5.96
CA ALA A 76 10.97 -4.72 -5.19
C ALA A 76 12.40 -4.16 -5.38
N TYR A 77 13.16 -4.61 -6.39
CA TYR A 77 14.48 -4.03 -6.69
C TYR A 77 14.38 -2.67 -7.36
N TRP A 78 13.27 -2.39 -8.03
CA TRP A 78 13.01 -1.13 -8.73
C TRP A 78 11.80 -0.42 -8.12
N ALA A 79 11.94 0.89 -7.95
CA ALA A 79 10.86 1.77 -7.54
C ALA A 79 10.48 2.68 -8.71
N LYS A 80 9.19 2.73 -9.02
CA LYS A 80 8.64 3.75 -9.92
C LYS A 80 8.49 5.02 -9.10
N ILE A 81 9.07 6.10 -9.60
CA ILE A 81 9.08 7.38 -8.90
C ILE A 81 8.46 8.50 -9.74
N GLU A 82 8.02 9.53 -9.03
CA GLU A 82 7.73 10.85 -9.55
C GLU A 82 8.64 11.87 -8.89
N TYR A 83 9.10 12.85 -9.68
CA TYR A 83 10.04 13.86 -9.20
C TYR A 83 9.82 15.21 -9.92
N PRO A 84 9.97 16.33 -9.22
CA PRO A 84 9.97 17.64 -9.86
C PRO A 84 11.13 17.76 -10.85
N ARG A 85 10.87 18.27 -12.04
CA ARG A 85 11.89 18.61 -13.04
C ARG A 85 12.21 20.10 -12.99
N ARG A 86 13.38 20.48 -13.53
CA ARG A 86 13.82 21.89 -13.59
C ARG A 86 12.93 22.78 -14.46
N ASP A 87 12.20 22.19 -15.41
CA ASP A 87 11.24 22.88 -16.28
C ASP A 87 9.85 23.03 -15.65
N GLY A 88 9.69 22.72 -14.36
CA GLY A 88 8.43 22.85 -13.63
C GLY A 88 7.44 21.68 -13.85
N GLN A 89 7.79 20.71 -14.70
CA GLN A 89 6.96 19.52 -14.92
C GLN A 89 7.30 18.41 -13.92
N ILE A 90 6.44 17.40 -13.83
CA ILE A 90 6.72 16.18 -13.08
C ILE A 90 7.34 15.14 -14.02
N GLY A 91 8.54 14.68 -13.66
CA GLY A 91 9.20 13.55 -14.29
C GLY A 91 8.78 12.23 -13.66
N SER A 92 8.84 11.15 -14.43
CA SER A 92 8.61 9.80 -13.92
C SER A 92 9.60 8.82 -14.54
N GLY A 93 9.93 7.78 -13.78
CA GLY A 93 10.76 6.68 -14.24
C GLY A 93 11.03 5.67 -13.14
N TRP A 94 11.99 4.79 -13.38
CA TRP A 94 12.37 3.72 -12.46
C TRP A 94 13.77 3.96 -11.90
N VAL A 95 13.94 3.69 -10.61
CA VAL A 95 15.23 3.78 -9.92
C VAL A 95 15.46 2.53 -9.08
N ALA A 96 16.72 2.24 -8.75
CA ALA A 96 17.04 1.15 -7.84
C ALA A 96 16.53 1.47 -6.42
N ALA A 97 15.58 0.67 -5.91
CA ALA A 97 14.85 0.93 -4.68
C ALA A 97 15.76 0.97 -3.43
N ARG A 98 16.86 0.21 -3.44
CA ARG A 98 17.86 0.20 -2.35
C ARG A 98 18.50 1.57 -2.05
N HIS A 99 18.40 2.52 -2.99
CA HIS A 99 18.92 3.88 -2.85
C HIS A 99 17.84 4.89 -2.45
N LEU A 100 16.69 4.42 -2.00
CA LEU A 100 15.60 5.21 -1.46
C LEU A 100 15.42 4.89 0.02
N LYS A 101 15.34 5.93 0.85
CA LYS A 101 14.99 5.80 2.27
C LYS A 101 13.74 6.60 2.55
N CYS A 102 12.79 6.00 3.27
CA CYS A 102 11.58 6.68 3.73
C CYS A 102 11.94 8.03 4.35
N PHE A 103 11.26 9.08 3.90
CA PHE A 103 11.42 10.42 4.40
C PHE A 103 10.04 10.94 4.83
N GLN A 104 9.92 11.25 6.11
CA GLN A 104 8.76 11.91 6.71
C GLN A 104 9.30 13.22 7.29
N GLN A 105 8.66 14.34 6.95
CA GLN A 105 8.95 15.65 7.54
C GLN A 105 8.32 15.77 8.92
#